data_AF-A0A819UU15-F1
#
_entry.id   AF-A0A819UU15-F1
#
_cell.length_a   1.000
_cell.length_b   1.000
_cell.length_c   1.000
_cell.angle_alpha   90.00
_cell.angle_beta   90.00
_cell.angle_gamma   90.00
#
_symmetry.space_group_name_H-M   'P 1'
#
loop_
_entity.id
_entity.type
_entity.pdbx_description
1 polymer ?
#
loop_
_entity_poly.entity_id
_entity_poly.type
_entity_poly.pdbx_seq_one_letter_code
_entity_poly.pdbx_strand_id
1 'polypeptide(L)'
;MKITSLYYIISNRIINLAKDTNDVCLSPYCIKAANYLLESIDETIDPCEDFYQFACGTWLKNTRIPPENGKHRSTSRLTIRLENALVDFFSTSPPQNDTVEPRAIINARRLYDSCMDEDAIEIEDIDVILSLVKTEFGGWPVLEGLTWNESTFDLSRLTLKLNQYNNFILYTIKSVADDKNSSVRSIRIDPSNFLLKNLMHFSKGTKVRDAYYEFFYSLTEALANDTSTIDDDVDALQNFELEIME
;
A
#
# COMPACT_ATOMS: atom_id res chain seq x y z
N MET A 1 71.72 -8.13 30.21
CA MET A 1 70.77 -9.22 29.90
C MET A 1 69.31 -8.79 30.16
N LYS A 2 68.80 -7.77 29.45
CA LYS A 2 67.38 -7.32 29.57
C LYS A 2 66.75 -6.73 28.29
N ILE A 3 67.50 -6.50 27.21
CA ILE A 3 66.97 -5.88 25.98
C ILE A 3 66.52 -6.94 24.95
N THR A 4 67.20 -8.09 24.87
CA THR A 4 66.82 -9.20 23.97
C THR A 4 65.51 -9.87 24.36
N SER A 5 65.15 -9.91 25.66
CA SER A 5 63.86 -10.44 26.11
C SER A 5 62.68 -9.52 25.81
N LEU A 6 62.87 -8.20 25.78
CA LEU A 6 61.79 -7.26 25.41
C LEU A 6 61.49 -7.33 23.91
N TYR A 7 62.52 -7.44 23.07
CA TYR A 7 62.35 -7.57 21.61
C TYR A 7 61.63 -8.87 21.24
N TYR A 8 61.91 -9.98 21.93
CA TYR A 8 61.25 -11.27 21.73
C TYR A 8 59.78 -11.28 22.23
N ILE A 9 59.46 -10.52 23.29
CA ILE A 9 58.09 -10.38 23.80
C ILE A 9 57.27 -9.44 22.91
N ILE A 10 57.86 -8.35 22.42
CA ILE A 10 57.20 -7.42 21.49
C ILE A 10 57.03 -8.07 20.12
N SER A 11 58.02 -8.80 19.60
CA SER A 11 57.88 -9.54 18.34
C SER A 11 56.83 -10.64 18.45
N ASN A 12 56.79 -11.40 19.56
CA ASN A 12 55.74 -12.42 19.74
C ASN A 12 54.34 -11.83 20.00
N ARG A 13 54.21 -10.64 20.63
CA ARG A 13 52.91 -9.96 20.74
C ARG A 13 52.43 -9.40 19.41
N ILE A 14 53.30 -8.85 18.58
CA ILE A 14 52.95 -8.38 17.23
C ILE A 14 52.63 -9.57 16.31
N ILE A 15 53.38 -10.68 16.43
CA ILE A 15 53.09 -11.92 15.69
C ILE A 15 51.79 -12.58 16.16
N ASN A 16 51.42 -12.49 17.45
CA ASN A 16 50.16 -13.03 17.96
C ASN A 16 48.93 -12.12 17.68
N LEU A 17 49.12 -10.82 17.43
CA LEU A 17 48.05 -9.94 16.91
C LEU A 17 47.79 -10.16 15.41
N ALA A 18 48.76 -10.72 14.69
CA ALA A 18 48.64 -11.08 13.27
C ALA A 18 48.23 -12.55 13.04
N LYS A 19 47.84 -13.28 14.11
CA LYS A 19 47.56 -14.71 14.07
C LYS A 19 46.09 -15.05 14.32
N ASP A 20 45.19 -14.25 13.75
CA ASP A 20 43.76 -14.55 13.71
C ASP A 20 43.08 -14.08 12.40
N THR A 21 43.80 -14.13 11.28
CA THR A 21 43.27 -13.66 9.98
C THR A 21 42.57 -14.73 9.16
N ASN A 22 42.12 -15.84 9.78
CA ASN A 22 41.40 -16.91 9.07
C ASN A 22 39.91 -17.05 9.46
N ASP A 23 39.37 -16.20 10.32
CA ASP A 23 37.94 -16.21 10.70
C ASP A 23 37.08 -15.10 10.05
N VAL A 24 37.67 -14.26 9.20
CA VAL A 24 36.92 -13.22 8.47
C VAL A 24 36.37 -13.78 7.16
N CYS A 25 35.04 -13.78 7.03
CA CYS A 25 34.38 -14.23 5.81
C CYS A 25 34.60 -13.24 4.66
N LEU A 26 35.35 -13.65 3.63
CA LEU A 26 35.60 -12.87 2.41
C LEU A 26 34.80 -13.37 1.20
N SER A 27 33.75 -14.17 1.42
CA SER A 27 32.87 -14.57 0.33
C SER A 27 32.18 -13.33 -0.26
N PRO A 28 31.80 -13.34 -1.56
CA PRO A 28 31.07 -12.23 -2.18
C PRO A 28 29.80 -11.85 -1.40
N TYR A 29 29.12 -12.82 -0.79
CA TYR A 29 27.94 -12.60 0.02
C TYR A 29 28.24 -11.87 1.33
N CYS A 30 29.32 -12.25 2.02
CA CYS A 30 29.74 -11.58 3.26
C CYS A 30 30.17 -10.14 3.01
N ILE A 31 30.92 -9.90 1.94
CA ILE A 31 31.33 -8.54 1.54
C ILE A 31 30.10 -7.68 1.24
N LYS A 32 29.13 -8.22 0.49
CA LYS A 32 27.89 -7.50 0.15
C LYS A 32 27.04 -7.20 1.39
N ALA A 33 26.93 -8.15 2.32
CA ALA A 33 26.20 -7.96 3.57
C ALA A 33 26.89 -6.94 4.48
N ALA A 34 28.21 -7.01 4.63
CA ALA A 34 28.99 -6.06 5.41
C ALA A 34 28.87 -4.64 4.85
N ASN A 35 28.98 -4.46 3.53
CA ASN A 35 28.79 -3.15 2.89
C ASN A 35 27.39 -2.60 3.14
N TYR A 36 26.35 -3.43 3.04
CA TYR A 36 24.98 -3.00 3.33
C TYR A 36 24.81 -2.52 4.78
N LEU A 37 25.44 -3.17 5.75
CA LEU A 37 25.43 -2.74 7.15
C LEU A 37 26.19 -1.44 7.34
N LEU A 38 27.38 -1.30 6.75
CA LEU A 38 28.19 -0.08 6.84
C LEU A 38 27.53 1.14 6.17
N GLU A 39 26.74 0.92 5.12
CA GLU A 39 25.90 1.98 4.52
C GLU A 39 24.76 2.45 5.45
N SER A 40 24.47 1.70 6.52
CA SER A 40 23.35 1.96 7.41
C SER A 40 23.76 2.48 8.79
N ILE A 41 24.84 1.93 9.35
CA ILE A 41 25.32 2.21 10.71
C ILE A 41 25.94 3.60 10.81
N ASP A 42 25.65 4.30 11.90
CA ASP A 42 26.32 5.52 12.35
C ASP A 42 27.16 5.23 13.61
N GLU A 43 28.46 4.97 13.41
CA GLU A 43 29.39 4.62 14.49
C GLU A 43 29.67 5.77 15.47
N THR A 44 29.17 6.99 15.19
CA THR A 44 29.32 8.14 16.10
C THR A 44 28.33 8.12 17.27
N ILE A 45 27.32 7.23 17.22
CA ILE A 45 26.28 7.08 18.23
C ILE A 45 26.60 5.89 19.13
N ASP A 46 26.42 6.04 20.45
CA ASP A 46 26.55 4.92 21.37
C ASP A 46 25.34 3.98 21.21
N PRO A 47 25.54 2.70 20.83
CA PRO A 47 24.46 1.73 20.70
C PRO A 47 23.71 1.45 22.01
N CYS A 48 24.31 1.70 23.17
CA CYS A 48 23.66 1.56 24.48
C CYS A 48 22.71 2.71 24.79
N GLU A 49 22.88 3.87 24.16
CA GLU A 49 22.05 5.06 24.36
C GLU A 49 20.92 5.16 23.32
N ASP A 50 21.25 5.00 22.02
CA ASP A 50 20.26 4.98 20.93
C ASP A 50 20.66 3.97 19.85
N PHE A 51 20.25 2.72 20.05
CA PHE A 51 20.52 1.65 19.11
C PHE A 51 19.89 1.89 17.73
N TYR A 52 18.77 2.64 17.65
CA TYR A 52 18.13 2.92 16.36
C TYR A 52 18.97 3.87 15.52
N GLN A 53 19.47 4.97 16.13
CA GLN A 53 20.37 5.89 15.44
C GLN A 53 21.74 5.27 15.16
N PHE A 54 22.28 4.46 16.06
CA PHE A 54 23.49 3.69 15.76
C PHE A 54 23.28 2.76 14.56
N ALA A 55 22.20 1.98 14.51
CA ALA A 55 22.01 0.98 13.46
C ALA A 55 21.55 1.57 12.11
N CYS A 56 20.82 2.69 12.12
CA CYS A 56 20.16 3.26 10.93
C CYS A 56 20.56 4.70 10.59
N GLY A 57 21.33 5.38 11.42
CA GLY A 57 21.56 6.83 11.33
C GLY A 57 22.15 7.27 10.00
N THR A 58 23.11 6.52 9.46
CA THR A 58 23.69 6.80 8.14
C THR A 58 22.70 6.55 7.02
N TRP A 59 21.89 5.49 7.12
CA TRP A 59 20.83 5.23 6.15
C TRP A 59 19.80 6.36 6.12
N LEU A 60 19.39 6.87 7.29
CA LEU A 60 18.44 7.99 7.40
C LEU A 60 18.98 9.29 6.79
N LYS A 61 20.28 9.56 6.97
CA LYS A 61 20.95 10.74 6.37
C LYS A 61 21.00 10.65 4.84
N ASN A 62 21.22 9.45 4.31
CA ASN A 62 21.48 9.25 2.88
C ASN A 62 20.22 8.88 2.08
N THR A 63 19.14 8.48 2.73
CA THR A 63 17.93 8.01 2.06
C THR A 63 16.85 9.07 2.08
N ARG A 64 16.38 9.43 0.88
CA ARG A 64 15.22 10.31 0.71
C ARG A 64 13.99 9.47 0.42
N ILE A 65 12.85 9.87 0.98
CA ILE A 65 11.56 9.30 0.61
C ILE A 65 11.20 9.87 -0.76
N PRO A 66 11.00 9.02 -1.79
CA PRO A 66 10.57 9.50 -3.10
C PRO A 66 9.20 10.19 -3.01
N PRO A 67 8.93 11.24 -3.82
CA PRO A 67 7.67 12.00 -3.76
C PRO A 67 6.41 11.15 -3.91
N GLU A 68 6.48 10.10 -4.71
CA GLU A 68 5.40 9.16 -4.98
C GLU A 68 5.10 8.22 -3.80
N ASN A 69 5.97 8.18 -2.79
CA ASN A 69 5.89 7.25 -1.68
C ASN A 69 5.56 7.96 -0.36
N GLY A 70 4.57 7.45 0.38
CA GLY A 70 4.27 7.96 1.72
C GLY A 70 5.30 7.54 2.78
N LYS A 71 6.07 6.47 2.53
CA LYS A 71 7.10 5.92 3.44
C LYS A 71 8.19 5.22 2.63
N HIS A 72 9.43 5.29 3.11
CA HIS A 72 10.54 4.50 2.58
C HIS A 72 11.23 3.77 3.73
N ARG A 73 11.51 2.48 3.54
CA ARG A 73 12.13 1.60 4.54
C ARG A 73 13.31 0.87 3.91
N SER A 74 14.15 0.27 4.74
CA SER A 74 15.21 -0.63 4.27
C SER A 74 14.68 -1.75 3.37
N THR A 75 13.49 -2.28 3.68
CA THR A 75 12.79 -3.30 2.88
C THR A 75 12.24 -2.77 1.55
N SER A 76 12.04 -1.46 1.39
CA SER A 76 11.56 -0.88 0.13
C SER A 76 12.48 -1.20 -1.04
N ARG A 77 13.79 -1.37 -0.80
CA ARG A 77 14.75 -1.81 -1.83
C ARG A 77 14.40 -3.17 -2.44
N LEU A 78 13.86 -4.09 -1.63
CA LEU A 78 13.44 -5.42 -2.11
C LEU A 78 12.12 -5.32 -2.88
N THR A 79 11.16 -4.55 -2.35
CA THR A 79 9.87 -4.29 -3.02
C THR A 79 10.07 -3.70 -4.40
N ILE A 80 10.88 -2.64 -4.53
CA ILE A 80 11.16 -1.99 -5.82
C ILE A 80 11.84 -2.96 -6.80
N ARG A 81 12.79 -3.78 -6.33
CA ARG A 81 13.44 -4.79 -7.19
C ARG A 81 12.46 -5.85 -7.67
N LEU A 82 11.53 -6.27 -6.80
CA LEU A 82 10.49 -7.23 -7.15
C LEU A 82 9.52 -6.61 -8.16
N GLU A 83 9.06 -5.39 -7.93
CA GLU A 83 8.17 -4.66 -8.83
C GLU A 83 8.79 -4.50 -10.22
N ASN A 84 10.05 -4.06 -10.31
CA ASN A 84 10.76 -3.97 -11.58
C ASN A 84 10.86 -5.32 -12.30
N ALA A 85 11.17 -6.39 -11.55
CA ALA A 85 11.22 -7.74 -12.14
C ALA A 85 9.84 -8.22 -12.61
N LEU A 86 8.75 -7.83 -11.94
CA LEU A 86 7.39 -8.13 -12.36
C LEU A 86 7.01 -7.33 -13.61
N VAL A 87 7.36 -6.05 -13.67
CA VAL A 87 7.19 -5.19 -14.85
C VAL A 87 7.93 -5.81 -16.04
N ASP A 88 9.22 -6.10 -15.89
CA ASP A 88 10.03 -6.76 -16.93
C ASP A 88 9.43 -8.11 -17.36
N PHE A 89 8.89 -8.86 -16.40
CA PHE A 89 8.27 -10.15 -16.68
C PHE A 89 6.97 -9.99 -17.47
N PHE A 90 6.08 -9.05 -17.10
CA PHE A 90 4.75 -8.90 -17.68
C PHE A 90 4.72 -8.01 -18.93
N SER A 91 5.69 -7.12 -19.13
CA SER A 91 5.76 -6.21 -20.28
C SER A 91 5.97 -6.90 -21.63
N THR A 92 6.30 -8.19 -21.64
CA THR A 92 6.34 -8.96 -22.89
C THR A 92 4.94 -9.36 -23.31
N SER A 93 4.55 -9.03 -24.55
CA SER A 93 3.21 -9.28 -25.07
C SER A 93 2.78 -10.74 -24.88
N PRO A 94 1.52 -10.99 -24.49
CA PRO A 94 1.02 -12.34 -24.24
C PRO A 94 1.06 -13.18 -25.52
N PRO A 95 1.51 -14.44 -25.46
CA PRO A 95 1.47 -15.33 -26.60
C PRO A 95 0.01 -15.53 -27.06
N GLN A 96 -0.22 -15.63 -28.37
CA GLN A 96 -1.57 -15.84 -28.91
C GLN A 96 -2.14 -17.23 -28.57
N ASN A 97 -1.28 -18.21 -28.29
CA ASN A 97 -1.67 -19.60 -28.02
C ASN A 97 -1.18 -20.07 -26.65
N ASP A 98 -2.04 -20.83 -25.96
CA ASP A 98 -1.79 -21.46 -24.63
C ASP A 98 -0.72 -22.57 -24.65
N THR A 99 -0.04 -22.79 -25.78
CA THR A 99 0.98 -23.85 -25.92
C THR A 99 2.34 -23.46 -25.38
N VAL A 100 2.58 -22.17 -25.12
CA VAL A 100 3.89 -21.63 -24.68
C VAL A 100 3.90 -21.34 -23.18
N GLU A 101 2.78 -20.86 -22.63
CA GLU A 101 2.65 -20.49 -21.21
C GLU A 101 1.32 -20.99 -20.63
N PRO A 102 1.24 -21.27 -19.32
CA PRO A 102 -0.03 -21.58 -18.67
C PRO A 102 -1.04 -20.44 -18.80
N ARG A 103 -2.32 -20.79 -19.00
CA ARG A 103 -3.42 -19.82 -19.13
C ARG A 103 -3.50 -18.78 -18.00
N ALA A 104 -3.10 -19.14 -16.78
CA ALA A 104 -3.05 -18.20 -15.65
C ALA A 104 -2.06 -17.05 -15.89
N ILE A 105 -0.89 -17.34 -16.48
CA ILE A 105 0.13 -16.34 -16.81
C ILE A 105 -0.35 -15.48 -17.98
N ILE A 106 -0.97 -16.09 -19.00
CA ILE A 106 -1.53 -15.35 -20.14
C ILE A 106 -2.60 -14.36 -19.68
N ASN A 107 -3.50 -14.77 -18.76
CA ASN A 107 -4.49 -13.87 -18.19
C ASN A 107 -3.87 -12.73 -17.36
N ALA A 108 -2.82 -13.01 -16.59
CA ALA A 108 -2.10 -11.99 -15.83
C ALA A 108 -1.42 -10.96 -16.77
N ARG A 109 -0.83 -11.41 -17.88
CA ARG A 109 -0.28 -10.53 -18.93
C ARG A 109 -1.36 -9.67 -19.56
N ARG A 110 -2.50 -10.25 -19.96
CA ARG A 110 -3.63 -9.48 -20.53
C ARG A 110 -4.16 -8.44 -19.56
N LEU A 111 -4.25 -8.77 -18.27
CA LEU A 111 -4.66 -7.82 -17.24
C LEU A 111 -3.63 -6.67 -17.13
N TYR A 112 -2.34 -7.01 -17.13
CA TYR A 112 -1.27 -6.01 -17.14
C TYR A 112 -1.38 -5.10 -18.36
N ASP A 113 -1.49 -5.66 -19.57
CA ASP A 113 -1.62 -4.88 -20.81
C ASP A 113 -2.83 -3.94 -20.77
N SER A 114 -4.00 -4.43 -20.32
CA SER A 114 -5.20 -3.59 -20.18
C SER A 114 -5.05 -2.46 -19.16
N CYS A 115 -4.18 -2.64 -18.15
CA CYS A 115 -3.89 -1.60 -17.17
C CYS A 115 -2.89 -0.56 -17.71
N MET A 116 -2.02 -0.95 -18.64
CA MET A 116 -0.99 -0.07 -19.20
C MET A 116 -1.43 0.69 -20.45
N ASP A 117 -2.56 0.32 -21.05
CA ASP A 117 -3.14 1.00 -22.21
C ASP A 117 -3.91 2.27 -21.78
N GLU A 118 -3.15 3.31 -21.44
CA GLU A 118 -3.71 4.61 -21.03
C GLU A 118 -4.59 5.23 -22.14
N ASP A 119 -4.23 5.06 -23.41
CA ASP A 119 -5.01 5.58 -24.54
C ASP A 119 -6.43 4.96 -24.56
N ALA A 120 -6.55 3.65 -24.35
CA ALA A 120 -7.85 2.99 -24.26
C ALA A 120 -8.65 3.45 -23.03
N ILE A 121 -7.99 3.63 -21.88
CA ILE A 121 -8.62 4.10 -20.64
C ILE A 121 -9.19 5.51 -20.83
N GLU A 122 -8.43 6.41 -21.43
CA GLU A 122 -8.86 7.81 -21.67
C GLU A 122 -9.96 7.92 -22.74
N ILE A 123 -10.07 6.95 -23.67
CA ILE A 123 -11.19 6.90 -24.63
C ILE A 123 -12.51 6.49 -23.95
N GLU A 124 -12.46 5.52 -23.04
CA GLU A 124 -13.65 5.06 -22.31
C GLU A 124 -14.09 6.05 -21.23
N ASP A 125 -13.11 6.72 -20.59
CA ASP A 125 -13.28 7.74 -19.55
C ASP A 125 -14.21 7.28 -18.40
N ILE A 126 -14.72 8.23 -17.61
CA ILE A 126 -15.57 7.98 -16.45
C ILE A 126 -16.96 7.42 -16.80
N ASP A 127 -17.36 7.50 -18.07
CA ASP A 127 -18.69 7.11 -18.56
C ASP A 127 -19.03 5.64 -18.26
N VAL A 128 -18.03 4.75 -18.31
CA VAL A 128 -18.22 3.33 -17.98
C VAL A 128 -18.66 3.17 -16.52
N ILE A 129 -18.05 3.92 -15.60
CA ILE A 129 -18.38 3.87 -14.18
C ILE A 129 -19.73 4.56 -13.93
N LEU A 130 -20.01 5.71 -14.54
CA LEU A 130 -21.29 6.40 -14.38
C LEU A 130 -22.47 5.57 -14.90
N SER A 131 -22.27 4.88 -16.02
CA SER A 131 -23.25 3.93 -16.56
C SER A 131 -23.53 2.81 -15.55
N LEU A 132 -22.49 2.24 -14.94
CA LEU A 132 -22.64 1.21 -13.91
C LEU A 132 -23.39 1.73 -12.67
N VAL A 133 -23.05 2.93 -12.19
CA VAL A 133 -23.73 3.59 -11.06
C VAL A 133 -25.22 3.74 -11.33
N LYS A 134 -25.57 4.24 -12.52
CA LYS A 134 -26.97 4.48 -12.90
C LYS A 134 -27.76 3.17 -13.10
N THR A 135 -27.15 2.17 -13.74
CA THR A 135 -27.87 0.97 -14.20
C THR A 135 -27.89 -0.16 -13.17
N GLU A 136 -26.79 -0.37 -12.44
CA GLU A 136 -26.63 -1.49 -11.52
C GLU A 136 -26.77 -1.09 -10.05
N PHE A 137 -26.42 0.16 -9.69
CA PHE A 137 -26.41 0.63 -8.30
C PHE A 137 -27.59 1.53 -7.92
N GLY A 138 -28.49 1.83 -8.87
CA GLY A 138 -29.70 2.61 -8.58
C GLY A 138 -29.45 4.12 -8.50
N GLY A 139 -28.36 4.59 -9.13
CA GLY A 139 -28.02 5.99 -9.18
C GLY A 139 -27.18 6.47 -8.00
N TRP A 140 -26.76 7.73 -8.07
CA TRP A 140 -26.07 8.41 -6.98
C TRP A 140 -26.75 9.75 -6.74
N PRO A 141 -27.49 9.92 -5.62
CA PRO A 141 -28.33 11.10 -5.38
C PRO A 141 -27.64 12.43 -5.68
N VAL A 142 -26.39 12.61 -5.24
CA VAL A 142 -25.62 13.85 -5.43
C VAL A 142 -25.31 14.19 -6.89
N LEU A 143 -25.30 13.21 -7.80
CA LEU A 143 -25.08 13.45 -9.23
C LEU A 143 -26.37 13.74 -10.00
N GLU A 144 -27.48 13.20 -9.50
CA GLU A 144 -28.82 13.29 -10.12
C GLU A 144 -29.69 14.40 -9.51
N GLY A 145 -29.31 14.91 -8.34
CA GLY A 145 -30.01 15.95 -7.60
C GLY A 145 -31.49 15.64 -7.44
N LEU A 146 -32.33 16.61 -7.78
CA LEU A 146 -33.79 16.52 -7.67
C LEU A 146 -34.43 15.46 -8.59
N THR A 147 -33.68 14.90 -9.54
CA THR A 147 -34.20 13.85 -10.44
C THR A 147 -34.08 12.44 -9.87
N TRP A 148 -33.29 12.26 -8.81
CA TRP A 148 -33.15 10.98 -8.13
C TRP A 148 -34.43 10.62 -7.37
N ASN A 149 -34.88 9.36 -7.50
CA ASN A 149 -36.14 8.91 -6.92
C ASN A 149 -35.93 7.92 -5.77
N GLU A 150 -35.96 8.44 -4.54
CA GLU A 150 -35.83 7.67 -3.30
C GLU A 150 -36.81 6.50 -3.22
N SER A 151 -38.04 6.66 -3.71
CA SER A 151 -39.06 5.60 -3.62
C SER A 151 -38.71 4.32 -4.40
N THR A 152 -37.75 4.40 -5.31
CA THR A 152 -37.26 3.25 -6.10
C THR A 152 -35.96 2.66 -5.57
N PHE A 153 -35.37 3.28 -4.55
CA PHE A 153 -34.09 2.85 -3.98
C PHE A 153 -34.27 1.64 -3.07
N ASP A 154 -33.36 0.67 -3.18
CA ASP A 154 -33.30 -0.52 -2.34
C ASP A 154 -31.87 -0.74 -1.86
N LEU A 155 -31.63 -0.40 -0.59
CA LEU A 155 -30.33 -0.55 0.05
C LEU A 155 -29.84 -2.01 0.08
N SER A 156 -30.76 -2.98 0.20
CA SER A 156 -30.39 -4.40 0.20
C SER A 156 -29.89 -4.82 -1.17
N ARG A 157 -30.58 -4.38 -2.23
CA ARG A 157 -30.16 -4.63 -3.61
C ARG A 157 -28.82 -3.96 -3.91
N LEU A 158 -28.63 -2.70 -3.52
CA LEU A 158 -27.36 -1.98 -3.67
C LEU A 158 -26.22 -2.76 -2.98
N THR A 159 -26.41 -3.13 -1.72
CA THR A 159 -25.40 -3.84 -0.93
C THR A 159 -25.02 -5.18 -1.57
N LEU A 160 -26.00 -5.93 -2.07
CA LEU A 160 -25.73 -7.20 -2.77
C LEU A 160 -24.96 -6.98 -4.08
N LYS A 161 -25.29 -5.94 -4.84
CA LYS A 161 -24.59 -5.60 -6.09
C LYS A 161 -23.17 -5.17 -5.81
N LEU A 162 -22.95 -4.21 -4.90
CA LEU A 162 -21.60 -3.76 -4.52
C LEU A 162 -20.72 -4.91 -4.00
N ASN A 163 -21.29 -5.84 -3.22
CA ASN A 163 -20.55 -7.01 -2.75
C ASN A 163 -20.01 -7.90 -3.89
N GLN A 164 -20.69 -7.97 -5.04
CA GLN A 164 -20.19 -8.68 -6.24
C GLN A 164 -18.94 -8.03 -6.83
N TYR A 165 -18.76 -6.72 -6.59
CA TYR A 165 -17.58 -5.94 -6.98
C TYR A 165 -16.55 -5.81 -5.85
N ASN A 166 -16.67 -6.60 -4.77
CA ASN A 166 -15.85 -6.49 -3.56
C ASN A 166 -15.89 -5.09 -2.90
N ASN A 167 -16.98 -4.35 -3.11
CA ASN A 167 -17.23 -3.07 -2.45
C ASN A 167 -18.26 -3.29 -1.33
N PHE A 168 -17.88 -2.99 -0.09
CA PHE A 168 -18.70 -3.26 1.09
C PHE A 168 -19.07 -1.93 1.75
N ILE A 169 -20.36 -1.60 1.80
CA ILE A 169 -20.87 -0.41 2.48
C ILE A 169 -21.49 -0.81 3.82
N LEU A 170 -21.33 0.02 4.86
CA LEU A 170 -21.82 -0.16 6.23
C LEU A 170 -21.22 -1.36 6.99
N TYR A 171 -21.34 -2.56 6.43
CA TYR A 171 -20.80 -3.80 6.99
C TYR A 171 -20.25 -4.71 5.88
N THR A 172 -19.28 -5.54 6.22
CA THR A 172 -18.78 -6.61 5.35
C THR A 172 -19.53 -7.90 5.63
N ILE A 173 -19.79 -8.70 4.59
CA ILE A 173 -20.28 -10.07 4.73
C ILE A 173 -19.30 -10.99 4.01
N LYS A 174 -18.64 -11.88 4.75
CA LYS A 174 -17.59 -12.76 4.20
C LYS A 174 -17.73 -14.19 4.69
N SER A 175 -17.33 -15.14 3.84
CA SER A 175 -17.20 -16.55 4.21
C SER A 175 -15.78 -16.84 4.67
N VAL A 176 -15.61 -17.03 5.98
CA VAL A 176 -14.31 -17.23 6.63
C VAL A 176 -14.27 -18.57 7.36
N ALA A 177 -13.08 -19.05 7.72
CA ALA A 177 -12.95 -20.21 8.59
C ALA A 177 -13.60 -19.93 9.95
N ASP A 178 -14.27 -20.92 10.54
CA ASP A 178 -14.84 -20.78 11.88
C ASP A 178 -13.71 -20.77 12.93
N ASP A 179 -13.74 -19.79 13.83
CA ASP A 179 -12.68 -19.59 14.84
C ASP A 179 -12.59 -20.75 15.84
N LYS A 180 -13.68 -21.51 16.04
CA LYS A 180 -13.74 -22.69 16.91
C LYS A 180 -13.49 -23.98 16.14
N ASN A 181 -13.70 -23.99 14.82
CA ASN A 181 -13.45 -25.14 13.96
C ASN A 181 -12.98 -24.70 12.56
N SER A 182 -11.66 -24.61 12.38
CA SER A 182 -11.05 -24.14 11.14
C SER A 182 -11.29 -25.06 9.92
N SER A 183 -11.90 -26.24 10.10
CA SER A 183 -12.29 -27.15 9.01
C SER A 183 -13.66 -26.82 8.40
N VAL A 184 -14.44 -25.90 9.00
CA VAL A 184 -15.73 -25.43 8.44
C VAL A 184 -15.69 -23.92 8.20
N ARG A 185 -16.61 -23.44 7.35
CA ARG A 185 -16.79 -22.00 7.11
C ARG A 185 -17.98 -21.44 7.88
N SER A 186 -17.85 -20.19 8.31
CA SER A 186 -18.90 -19.39 8.92
C SER A 186 -19.12 -18.11 8.10
N ILE A 187 -20.32 -17.55 8.20
CA ILE A 187 -20.61 -16.21 7.70
C ILE A 187 -20.18 -15.23 8.80
N ARG A 188 -19.27 -14.32 8.48
CA ARG A 188 -18.87 -13.23 9.36
C ARG A 188 -19.45 -11.92 8.85
N ILE A 189 -20.01 -11.17 9.79
CA ILE A 189 -20.49 -9.81 9.58
C ILE A 189 -19.66 -8.91 10.49
N ASP A 190 -18.88 -8.02 9.89
CA ASP A 190 -18.02 -7.07 10.59
C ASP A 190 -18.31 -5.65 10.09
N PRO A 191 -17.99 -4.59 10.84
CA PRO A 191 -18.02 -3.21 10.34
C PRO A 191 -17.22 -3.07 9.03
N SER A 192 -17.69 -2.22 8.12
CA SER A 192 -16.93 -1.93 6.91
C SER A 192 -15.73 -1.01 7.18
N ASN A 193 -14.79 -0.99 6.23
CA ASN A 193 -13.72 -0.01 6.24
C ASN A 193 -14.22 1.29 5.64
N PHE A 194 -14.16 2.37 6.42
CA PHE A 194 -14.34 3.72 5.91
C PHE A 194 -13.06 4.21 5.22
N LEU A 195 -13.20 5.17 4.28
CA LEU A 195 -12.07 5.73 3.53
C LEU A 195 -11.05 6.38 4.48
N LEU A 196 -11.55 7.15 5.43
CA LEU A 196 -10.80 7.55 6.60
C LEU A 196 -10.79 6.37 7.59
N LYS A 197 -9.61 5.83 7.90
CA LYS A 197 -9.46 4.61 8.73
C LYS A 197 -9.21 4.87 10.20
N ASN A 198 -8.96 6.12 10.57
CA ASN A 198 -8.56 6.50 11.93
C ASN A 198 -9.54 7.55 12.45
N LEU A 199 -10.15 7.30 13.60
CA LEU A 199 -11.04 8.24 14.30
C LEU A 199 -10.42 9.64 14.44
N MET A 200 -9.09 9.74 14.59
CA MET A 200 -8.39 11.03 14.64
C MET A 200 -8.49 11.81 13.32
N HIS A 201 -8.65 11.14 12.18
CA HIS A 201 -8.85 11.79 10.88
C HIS A 201 -10.30 12.26 10.67
N PHE A 202 -11.26 11.80 11.47
CA PHE A 202 -12.65 12.30 11.44
C PHE A 202 -12.90 13.44 12.41
N SER A 203 -11.97 13.69 13.34
CA SER A 203 -12.06 14.82 14.26
C SER A 203 -12.20 16.14 13.51
N LYS A 204 -13.14 16.98 13.96
CA LYS A 204 -13.45 18.26 13.31
C LYS A 204 -12.23 19.18 13.26
N GLY A 205 -11.99 19.77 12.09
CA GLY A 205 -10.88 20.71 11.86
C GLY A 205 -9.52 20.08 11.58
N THR A 206 -9.47 18.78 11.25
CA THR A 206 -8.22 18.18 10.75
C THR A 206 -8.10 18.37 9.24
N LYS A 207 -6.90 18.70 8.76
CA LYS A 207 -6.62 18.88 7.33
C LYS A 207 -6.97 17.65 6.48
N VAL A 208 -6.86 16.45 7.06
CA VAL A 208 -7.19 15.19 6.36
C VAL A 208 -8.70 15.10 6.12
N ARG A 209 -9.49 15.45 7.12
CA ARG A 209 -10.95 15.49 7.01
C ARG A 209 -11.40 16.52 5.99
N ASP A 210 -10.86 17.72 6.10
CA ASP A 210 -11.26 18.83 5.24
C ASP A 210 -10.90 18.51 3.78
N ALA A 211 -9.72 17.91 3.52
CA ALA A 211 -9.33 17.46 2.19
C ALA A 211 -10.20 16.30 1.65
N TYR A 212 -10.71 15.42 2.51
CA TYR A 212 -11.59 14.32 2.09
C TYR A 212 -12.93 14.86 1.57
N TYR A 213 -13.56 15.78 2.30
CA TYR A 213 -14.84 16.35 1.87
C TYR A 213 -14.66 17.38 0.75
N GLU A 214 -13.52 18.09 0.68
CA GLU A 214 -13.16 18.90 -0.49
C GLU A 214 -13.02 18.04 -1.74
N PHE A 215 -12.33 16.89 -1.64
CA PHE A 215 -12.23 15.92 -2.74
C PHE A 215 -13.59 15.42 -3.19
N PHE A 216 -14.46 15.02 -2.25
CA PHE A 216 -15.81 14.57 -2.56
C PHE A 216 -16.60 15.67 -3.26
N TYR A 217 -16.57 16.90 -2.73
CA TYR A 217 -17.24 18.05 -3.32
C TYR A 217 -16.77 18.30 -4.75
N SER A 218 -15.46 18.46 -4.98
CA SER A 218 -14.89 18.71 -6.31
C SER A 218 -15.20 17.59 -7.30
N LEU A 219 -15.20 16.34 -6.85
CA LEU A 219 -15.59 15.20 -7.68
C LEU A 219 -17.07 15.30 -8.07
N THR A 220 -17.96 15.55 -7.12
CA THR A 220 -19.40 15.67 -7.41
C THR A 220 -19.72 16.89 -8.26
N GLU A 221 -19.06 18.03 -8.04
CA GLU A 221 -19.22 19.24 -8.85
C GLU A 221 -18.80 18.99 -10.31
N ALA A 222 -17.71 18.24 -10.52
CA ALA A 222 -17.24 17.90 -11.87
C ALA A 222 -18.16 16.93 -12.62
N LEU A 223 -18.93 16.09 -11.90
CA LEU A 223 -19.70 15.00 -12.48
C LEU A 223 -21.23 15.23 -12.48
N ALA A 224 -21.74 16.09 -11.60
CA ALA A 224 -23.17 16.29 -11.44
C ALA A 224 -23.77 17.09 -12.59
N ASN A 225 -24.98 16.71 -13.01
CA ASN A 225 -25.74 17.52 -13.97
C ASN A 225 -26.44 18.71 -13.30
N ASP A 226 -26.65 18.61 -11.98
CA ASP A 226 -27.31 19.61 -11.14
C ASP A 226 -26.49 19.76 -9.85
N THR A 227 -25.97 20.95 -9.61
CA THR A 227 -25.14 21.25 -8.43
C THR A 227 -25.94 21.78 -7.24
N SER A 228 -27.27 21.92 -7.39
CA SER A 228 -28.12 22.59 -6.39
C SER A 228 -28.21 21.89 -5.04
N THR A 229 -27.97 20.57 -4.99
CA THR A 229 -28.05 19.77 -3.75
C THR A 229 -26.69 19.37 -3.20
N ILE A 230 -25.58 19.67 -3.89
CA ILE A 230 -24.26 19.14 -3.51
C ILE A 230 -23.87 19.56 -2.10
N ASP A 231 -24.05 20.83 -1.73
CA ASP A 231 -23.73 21.31 -0.37
C ASP A 231 -24.50 20.52 0.70
N ASP A 232 -25.82 20.36 0.52
CA ASP A 232 -26.68 19.64 1.45
C ASP A 232 -26.34 18.14 1.51
N ASP A 233 -26.06 17.52 0.37
CA ASP A 233 -25.69 16.10 0.27
C ASP A 233 -24.32 15.81 0.91
N VAL A 234 -23.36 16.72 0.74
CA VAL A 234 -22.02 16.65 1.36
C VAL A 234 -22.11 16.82 2.88
N ASP A 235 -22.93 17.74 3.36
CA ASP A 235 -23.17 17.93 4.78
C ASP A 235 -23.91 16.72 5.39
N ALA A 236 -24.89 16.15 4.67
CA ALA A 236 -25.58 14.94 5.08
C ALA A 236 -24.63 13.74 5.17
N LEU A 237 -23.74 13.55 4.18
CA LEU A 237 -22.72 12.51 4.19
C LEU A 237 -21.77 12.68 5.38
N GLN A 238 -21.29 13.90 5.63
CA GLN A 238 -20.44 14.23 6.77
C GLN A 238 -21.07 13.80 8.09
N ASN A 239 -22.33 14.18 8.32
CA ASN A 239 -23.03 13.84 9.55
C ASN A 239 -23.27 12.34 9.68
N PHE A 240 -23.65 11.67 8.59
CA PHE A 240 -23.88 10.23 8.58
C PHE A 240 -22.62 9.43 8.90
N GLU A 241 -21.47 9.77 8.30
CA GLU A 241 -20.21 9.10 8.59
C GLU A 241 -19.75 9.33 10.04
N LEU A 242 -20.00 10.51 10.62
CA LEU A 242 -19.72 10.78 12.03
C LEU A 242 -20.60 9.92 12.95
N GLU A 243 -21.90 9.82 12.68
CA GLU A 243 -22.83 9.01 13.48
C GLU A 243 -22.50 7.52 13.48
N ILE A 244 -21.98 6.97 12.38
CA ILE A 244 -21.60 5.54 12.33
C ILE A 244 -20.33 5.26 13.15
N MET A 245 -19.52 6.28 13.42
CA MET A 245 -18.22 6.12 14.08
C MET A 245 -18.22 6.39 15.58
N GLU A 246 -19.24 7.07 16.10
CA GLU A 246 -19.48 7.27 17.54
C GLU A 246 -20.13 6.05 18.19
#